data_AF-A0A514LCU2-F1
#
_entry.id   AF-A0A514LCU2-F1
#
_cell.length_a   1.000
_cell.length_b   1.000
_cell.length_c   1.000
_cell.angle_alpha   90.00
_cell.angle_beta   90.00
_cell.angle_gamma   90.00
#
_symmetry.space_group_name_H-M   'P 1'
#
loop_
_entity.id
_entity.type
_entity.pdbx_description
1 polymer ?
#
loop_
_entity_poly.entity_id
_entity_poly.type
_entity_poly.pdbx_seq_one_letter_code
_entity_poly.pdbx_strand_id
1 'polypeptide(L)' 'MFYVAPVETLETVKVVAVTSQGCIGETLDGYAVNIGNCNAEPGDFISALVDQKLKERAALMNPTN' A
#
# COMPACT_ATOMS: atom_id res chain seq x y z
N MET A 1 17.77 16.60 -4.43
CA MET A 1 16.51 15.84 -4.30
C MET A 1 16.82 14.42 -3.84
N PHE A 2 16.30 13.98 -2.69
CA PHE A 2 16.43 12.58 -2.25
C PHE A 2 15.29 11.75 -2.84
N TYR A 3 15.51 11.20 -4.04
CA TYR A 3 14.53 10.36 -4.76
C TYR A 3 14.27 9.01 -4.08
N VAL A 4 15.00 8.70 -3.00
CA VAL A 4 14.94 7.42 -2.30
C VAL A 4 14.19 7.43 -0.97
N ALA A 5 13.89 8.60 -0.41
CA ALA A 5 13.20 8.69 0.88
C ALA A 5 11.71 8.33 0.71
N PRO A 6 11.19 7.35 1.48
CA PRO A 6 9.77 6.98 1.44
C PRO A 6 8.92 8.21 1.77
N VAL A 7 7.80 8.35 1.06
CA VAL A 7 6.80 9.38 1.38
C VAL A 7 5.56 8.63 1.82
N GLU A 8 5.50 8.39 3.12
CA GLU A 8 4.36 7.73 3.76
C GLU A 8 3.22 8.73 3.89
N THR A 9 2.14 8.49 3.16
CA THR A 9 0.89 9.23 3.32
C THR A 9 -0.18 8.33 3.90
N LEU A 10 -1.02 8.90 4.77
CA LEU A 10 -2.23 8.23 5.20
C LEU A 10 -3.19 8.11 4.01
N GLU A 11 -3.41 6.89 3.57
CA GLU A 11 -4.33 6.57 2.47
C GLU A 11 -5.33 5.51 2.93
N THR A 12 -6.56 5.62 2.45
CA THR A 12 -7.58 4.60 2.71
C THR A 12 -7.36 3.41 1.80
N VAL A 13 -7.17 2.26 2.40
CA VAL A 13 -6.89 0.99 1.72
C VAL A 13 -7.89 -0.06 2.16
N LYS A 14 -8.29 -0.91 1.22
CA LYS A 14 -9.19 -2.02 1.46
C LYS A 14 -8.39 -3.23 1.87
N VAL A 15 -8.64 -3.79 3.05
CA VAL A 15 -7.99 -5.04 3.48
C VAL A 15 -8.44 -6.17 2.56
N VAL A 16 -7.50 -6.80 1.88
CA VAL A 16 -7.77 -7.94 0.97
C VAL A 16 -7.41 -9.27 1.61
N ALA A 17 -6.42 -9.28 2.52
CA ALA A 17 -6.02 -10.47 3.24
C ALA A 17 -5.40 -10.11 4.59
N VAL A 18 -5.68 -10.92 5.61
CA VAL A 18 -5.01 -10.87 6.91
C VAL A 18 -4.13 -12.11 7.00
N THR A 19 -2.82 -11.90 7.08
CA THR A 19 -1.83 -12.97 7.20
C THR A 19 -1.24 -13.00 8.61
N SER A 20 -0.56 -14.10 8.98
CA SER A 20 0.14 -14.20 10.25
C SER A 20 1.30 -13.20 10.42
N GLN A 21 1.72 -12.55 9.33
CA GLN A 21 2.79 -11.55 9.33
C GLN A 21 2.26 -10.11 9.23
N GLY A 22 0.94 -9.92 9.10
CA GLY A 22 0.30 -8.62 8.92
C GLY A 22 -0.80 -8.64 7.87
N CYS A 23 -1.43 -7.50 7.70
CA CYS A 23 -2.51 -7.27 6.76
C CYS A 23 -2.01 -6.72 5.44
N ILE A 24 -2.56 -7.29 4.38
CA ILE A 24 -2.39 -6.81 3.02
C ILE A 24 -3.65 -6.01 2.71
N GLY A 25 -3.46 -4.74 2.35
CA GLY A 25 -4.53 -3.93 1.79
C GLY A 25 -4.24 -3.54 0.37
N GLU A 26 -5.29 -3.20 -0.34
CA GLU A 26 -5.28 -2.70 -1.70
C GLU A 26 -5.69 -1.24 -1.66
N THR A 27 -4.84 -0.38 -2.22
CA THR A 27 -5.15 1.03 -2.44
C THR A 27 -6.25 1.17 -3.50
N LEU A 28 -6.98 2.28 -3.49
CA LEU A 28 -8.04 2.53 -4.49
C LEU A 28 -7.50 2.57 -5.93
N ASP A 29 -6.19 2.84 -6.07
CA ASP A 29 -5.46 2.82 -7.33
C ASP A 29 -5.09 1.40 -7.81
N GLY A 30 -5.47 0.35 -7.06
CA GLY A 30 -5.22 -1.05 -7.40
C GLY A 30 -3.82 -1.56 -7.02
N TYR A 31 -3.07 -0.84 -6.18
CA TYR A 31 -1.78 -1.32 -5.67
C TYR A 31 -1.95 -2.05 -4.34
N ALA A 32 -1.42 -3.26 -4.26
CA ALA A 32 -1.30 -4.02 -3.02
C ALA A 32 -0.16 -3.48 -2.15
N VAL A 33 -0.47 -3.20 -0.89
CA VAL A 33 0.44 -2.63 0.11
C VAL A 33 0.39 -3.47 1.38
N ASN A 34 1.55 -3.65 2.01
CA ASN A 34 1.64 -4.31 3.30
C ASN A 34 1.49 -3.26 4.40
N ILE A 35 0.43 -3.39 5.20
CA ILE A 35 0.07 -2.43 6.26
C ILE A 35 0.68 -2.85 7.61
N GLY A 36 1.23 -4.07 7.68
CA GLY A 36 1.72 -4.65 8.92
C GLY A 36 0.56 -5.12 9.81
N ASN A 37 0.76 -5.16 11.12
CA ASN A 37 -0.25 -5.71 12.04
C ASN A 37 -1.49 -4.81 12.07
N CYS A 38 -2.61 -5.30 11.53
CA CYS A 38 -3.89 -4.60 11.58
C CYS A 38 -4.94 -5.46 12.30
N ASN A 39 -5.89 -4.80 12.97
CA ASN A 39 -7.03 -5.44 13.61
C ASN A 39 -8.29 -5.17 12.78
N ALA A 40 -8.28 -5.64 11.53
CA ALA A 40 -9.35 -5.44 10.56
C ALA A 40 -9.60 -6.73 9.78
N GLU A 41 -10.80 -6.90 9.25
CA GLU A 41 -11.19 -8.09 8.51
C GLU A 41 -11.04 -7.87 6.98
N PRO A 42 -10.82 -8.93 6.18
CA PRO A 42 -10.84 -8.81 4.73
C PRO A 42 -12.17 -8.19 4.25
N GLY A 43 -12.11 -7.07 3.55
CA GLY A 43 -13.26 -6.28 3.12
C GLY A 43 -13.37 -4.92 3.82
N ASP A 44 -12.72 -4.74 4.97
CA ASP A 44 -12.70 -3.45 5.68
C ASP A 44 -11.86 -2.40 4.97
N PHE A 45 -12.24 -1.14 5.16
CA PHE A 45 -11.46 0.01 4.72
C PHE A 45 -10.78 0.65 5.92
N ILE A 46 -9.44 0.65 5.91
CA ILE A 46 -8.63 1.23 6.98
C ILE A 46 -7.72 2.32 6.42
N SER A 47 -7.39 3.32 7.24
CA SER A 47 -6.37 4.31 6.90
C SER A 47 -5.00 3.75 7.28
N ALA A 48 -4.14 3.54 6.28
CA ALA A 48 -2.80 3.01 6.45
C ALA A 48 -1.75 4.00 5.93
N LEU A 49 -0.55 3.94 6.48
CA LEU A 49 0.60 4.64 5.91
C LEU A 49 1.07 3.88 4.67
N VAL A 50 0.94 4.51 3.52
CA VAL A 50 1.36 3.96 2.23
C VAL A 50 2.51 4.80 1.68
N ASP A 51 3.59 4.14 1.28
CA ASP A 51 4.68 4.81 0.58
C ASP A 51 4.28 5.12 -0.86
N GLN A 52 3.96 6.38 -1.14
CA GLN A 52 3.58 6.81 -2.49
C GLN A 52 4.72 6.67 -3.50
N LYS A 53 5.98 6.76 -3.05
CA LYS A 53 7.11 6.56 -3.95
C LYS A 53 7.27 5.11 -4.37
N LEU A 54 6.71 4.16 -3.61
CA LEU A 54 6.66 2.76 -4.03
C LEU A 54 5.73 2.59 -5.24
N LYS A 55 4.60 3.34 -5.27
CA LYS A 55 3.73 3.44 -6.46
C LYS A 55 4.47 4.08 -7.64
N GLU A 56 5.15 5.20 -7.42
CA GLU A 56 5.91 5.88 -8.48
C GLU A 56 7.01 4.99 -9.06
N ARG A 57 7.75 4.26 -8.20
CA ARG A 57 8.76 3.29 -8.65
C ARG A 57 8.14 2.11 -9.39
N ALA A 58 7.00 1.59 -8.94
CA ALA A 58 6.29 0.52 -9.63
C ALA A 58 5.84 0.96 -11.03
N ALA A 59 5.35 2.19 -11.18
CA ALA A 59 4.99 2.78 -12.47
C ALA A 59 6.21 2.99 -13.38
N LEU A 60 7.34 3.49 -12.83
CA LEU A 60 8.59 3.67 -13.57
C LEU A 60 9.27 2.35 -13.98
N MET A 61 9.04 1.26 -13.24
CA MET A 61 9.59 -0.07 -13.52
C MET A 61 8.71 -0.89 -14.48
N ASN A 62 7.56 -0.38 -14.91
CA ASN A 62 6.69 -1.03 -15.89
C ASN A 62 6.58 -0.17 -17.18
N PRO A 63 7.62 -0.17 -18.05
CA PRO A 63 7.73 0.76 -19.17
C PRO A 63 6.86 0.43 -20.40
N THR A 64 5.94 -0.52 -20.35
CA THR A 64 5.11 -0.93 -21.50
C THR A 64 3.73 -0.27 -21.48
N ASN A 65 3.61 0.82 -22.23
CA ASN A 65 2.39 1.23 -22.93
C ASN A 65 2.56 0.86 -24.41
#